data_AF-A0A955LWC6-F1
#
_entry.id   AF-A0A955LWC6-F1
#
_cell.length_a   1.000
_cell.length_b   1.000
_cell.length_c   1.000
_cell.angle_alpha   90.00
_cell.angle_beta   90.00
_cell.angle_gamma   90.00
#
_symmetry.space_group_name_H-M   'P 1'
#
loop_
_entity.id
_entity.type
_entity.pdbx_description
1 polymer ?
#
loop_
_entity_poly.entity_id
_entity_poly.type
_entity_poly.pdbx_seq_one_letter_code
_entity_poly.pdbx_strand_id
1 'polypeptide(L)'
;VKFMRYYLPLYPLLVISGTVAISMLLQKLPKLIIPLYTIIFLPTFMWLLAFMSIYTKPHPWIQASDWILTTIPSNETIATEHWDNVLPLYNSFNYSYETLELYIPDSENKINKLVDSLEKSNYIVIATNRLTDSIPRWPDRYPATIEYYNKLLNERLGFSLIAEFTSYPSILGYQINDQTADESFTVYDHPRVRVFQKNNFDVDEVRKNLLRALE
;
A
#
# COMPACT_ATOMS: atom_id res chain seq x y z
N VAL A 1 -7.73 -10.74 -9.96
CA VAL A 1 -8.72 -10.34 -8.93
C VAL A 1 -10.05 -10.10 -9.62
N LYS A 2 -11.13 -10.84 -9.28
CA LYS A 2 -12.48 -10.54 -9.81
C LYS A 2 -12.99 -9.31 -9.07
N PHE A 3 -13.28 -8.23 -9.78
CA PHE A 3 -13.58 -6.94 -9.16
C PHE A 3 -14.87 -7.02 -8.31
N MET A 4 -14.77 -6.66 -7.02
CA MET A 4 -15.91 -6.67 -6.07
C MET A 4 -17.12 -5.88 -6.60
N ARG A 5 -16.89 -4.81 -7.36
CA ARG A 5 -17.96 -3.98 -7.95
C ARG A 5 -18.97 -4.77 -8.80
N TYR A 6 -18.56 -5.84 -9.47
CA TYR A 6 -19.48 -6.65 -10.29
C TYR A 6 -20.36 -7.58 -9.45
N TYR A 7 -20.01 -7.79 -8.19
CA TYR A 7 -20.81 -8.55 -7.22
C TYR A 7 -21.77 -7.67 -6.43
N LEU A 8 -21.65 -6.34 -6.51
CA LEU A 8 -22.50 -5.41 -5.76
C LEU A 8 -24.00 -5.66 -5.95
N PRO A 9 -24.52 -5.97 -7.18
CA PRO A 9 -25.93 -6.30 -7.35
C PRO A 9 -26.37 -7.59 -6.64
N LEU A 10 -25.44 -8.50 -6.33
CA LEU A 10 -25.76 -9.76 -5.63
C LEU A 10 -25.84 -9.58 -4.11
N TYR A 11 -25.26 -8.51 -3.54
CA TYR A 11 -25.19 -8.34 -2.09
C TYR A 11 -26.57 -8.35 -1.41
N PRO A 12 -27.60 -7.62 -1.91
CA PRO A 12 -28.94 -7.70 -1.33
C PRO A 12 -29.52 -9.11 -1.35
N LEU A 13 -29.33 -9.85 -2.46
CA LEU A 13 -29.82 -11.23 -2.59
C LEU A 13 -29.13 -12.16 -1.60
N LEU A 14 -27.81 -12.03 -1.43
CA LEU A 14 -27.03 -12.83 -0.49
C LEU A 14 -27.42 -12.53 0.97
N VAL A 15 -27.62 -11.26 1.31
CA VAL A 15 -28.06 -10.84 2.66
C VAL A 15 -29.46 -11.38 2.97
N ILE A 16 -30.40 -11.26 2.04
CA ILE A 16 -31.77 -11.81 2.21
C ILE A 16 -31.70 -13.33 2.35
N SER A 17 -30.98 -14.01 1.46
CA SER A 17 -30.87 -15.47 1.47
C SER A 17 -30.23 -15.98 2.76
N GLY A 18 -29.15 -15.33 3.22
CA GLY A 18 -28.51 -15.64 4.50
C GLY A 18 -29.44 -15.42 5.70
N THR A 19 -30.20 -14.32 5.69
CA THR A 19 -31.17 -14.02 6.75
C THR A 19 -32.28 -15.06 6.82
N VAL A 20 -32.82 -15.48 5.67
CA VAL A 20 -33.84 -16.54 5.58
C VAL A 20 -33.28 -17.86 6.06
N ALA A 21 -32.09 -18.25 5.62
CA ALA A 21 -31.44 -19.50 6.02
C ALA A 21 -31.18 -19.57 7.54
N ILE A 22 -30.65 -18.50 8.13
CA ILE A 22 -30.46 -18.39 9.59
C ILE A 22 -31.81 -18.48 10.31
N SER A 23 -32.84 -17.78 9.83
CA SER A 23 -34.17 -17.81 10.45
C SER A 23 -34.78 -19.22 10.43
N MET A 24 -34.67 -19.94 9.31
CA MET A 24 -35.14 -21.33 9.19
C MET A 24 -34.38 -22.28 10.14
N LEU A 25 -33.07 -22.10 10.29
CA LEU A 25 -32.26 -22.89 11.22
C LEU A 25 -32.65 -22.64 12.67
N LEU A 26 -32.85 -21.38 13.04
CA LEU A 26 -33.20 -20.96 14.40
C LEU A 26 -34.60 -21.38 14.82
N GLN A 27 -35.54 -21.53 13.89
CA GLN A 27 -36.85 -22.14 14.18
C GLN A 27 -36.72 -23.59 14.67
N LYS A 28 -35.76 -24.36 14.14
CA LYS A 28 -35.51 -25.76 14.54
C LYS A 28 -34.69 -25.85 15.83
N LEU A 29 -33.84 -24.87 16.11
CA LEU A 29 -32.91 -24.86 17.24
C LEU A 29 -32.99 -23.52 18.00
N PRO A 30 -34.12 -23.18 18.65
CA PRO A 30 -34.35 -21.85 19.23
C PRO A 30 -33.38 -21.51 20.37
N LYS A 31 -32.83 -22.53 21.05
CA LYS A 31 -31.80 -22.37 22.08
C LYS A 31 -30.48 -21.81 21.51
N LEU A 32 -30.25 -21.90 20.20
CA LEU A 32 -29.04 -21.42 19.53
C LEU A 32 -29.14 -19.98 19.01
N ILE A 33 -30.27 -19.31 19.16
CA ILE A 33 -30.48 -17.93 18.69
C ILE A 33 -29.40 -17.00 19.26
N ILE A 34 -29.38 -16.84 20.59
CA ILE A 34 -28.46 -15.93 21.27
C ILE A 34 -26.99 -16.24 20.95
N PRO A 35 -26.49 -17.49 21.06
CA PRO A 35 -25.09 -17.77 20.77
C PRO A 35 -24.75 -17.54 19.29
N LEU A 36 -25.63 -17.91 18.35
CA LEU A 36 -25.37 -17.71 16.93
C LEU A 36 -25.32 -16.21 16.55
N TYR A 37 -26.28 -15.43 17.04
CA TYR A 37 -26.26 -13.97 16.87
C TYR A 37 -25.01 -13.36 17.50
N THR A 38 -24.63 -13.78 18.71
CA THR A 38 -23.43 -13.26 19.38
C THR A 38 -22.17 -13.58 18.59
N ILE A 39 -22.01 -14.82 18.13
CA ILE A 39 -20.81 -15.27 17.38
C ILE A 39 -20.69 -14.57 16.03
N ILE A 40 -21.79 -14.21 15.37
CA ILE A 40 -21.75 -13.56 14.05
C ILE A 40 -21.69 -12.03 14.19
N PHE A 41 -22.63 -11.45 14.94
CA PHE A 41 -22.80 -9.99 14.99
C PHE A 41 -21.73 -9.31 15.82
N LEU A 42 -21.32 -9.88 16.97
CA LEU A 42 -20.35 -9.23 17.83
C LEU A 42 -19.00 -8.98 17.13
N PRO A 43 -18.34 -9.98 16.51
CA PRO A 43 -17.08 -9.73 15.80
C PRO A 43 -17.27 -8.82 14.58
N THR A 44 -18.38 -8.96 13.84
CA THR A 44 -18.67 -8.08 12.69
C THR A 44 -18.83 -6.63 13.13
N PHE A 45 -19.53 -6.40 14.25
CA PHE A 45 -19.73 -5.07 14.81
C PHE A 45 -18.45 -4.50 15.41
N MET A 46 -17.65 -5.31 16.11
CA MET A 46 -16.33 -4.90 16.57
C MET A 46 -15.40 -4.54 15.41
N TRP A 47 -15.42 -5.32 14.32
CA TRP A 47 -14.68 -5.02 13.11
C TRP A 47 -15.15 -3.72 12.45
N LEU A 48 -16.46 -3.50 12.34
CA LEU A 48 -17.02 -2.24 11.84
C LEU A 48 -16.51 -1.05 12.64
N LEU A 49 -16.59 -1.12 13.97
CA LEU A 49 -16.09 -0.04 14.84
C LEU A 49 -14.59 0.17 14.68
N ALA A 50 -13.81 -0.92 14.59
CA ALA A 50 -12.38 -0.84 14.35
C ALA A 50 -12.06 -0.17 13.01
N PHE A 51 -12.76 -0.56 11.95
CA PHE A 51 -12.57 -0.01 10.61
C PHE A 51 -12.97 1.47 10.56
N MET A 52 -14.11 1.85 11.13
CA MET A 52 -14.54 3.25 11.17
C MET A 52 -13.53 4.18 11.86
N SER A 53 -12.69 3.66 12.75
CA SER A 53 -11.64 4.46 13.39
C SER A 53 -10.63 5.06 12.40
N ILE A 54 -10.43 4.46 11.21
CA ILE A 54 -9.49 4.99 10.22
C ILE A 54 -9.92 6.38 9.74
N TYR A 55 -11.23 6.63 9.63
CA TYR A 55 -11.79 7.90 9.16
C TYR A 55 -11.82 8.99 10.24
N THR A 56 -11.43 8.66 11.48
CA THR A 56 -11.32 9.65 12.57
C THR A 56 -9.94 10.33 12.58
N LYS A 57 -9.01 9.85 11.76
CA LYS A 57 -7.66 10.40 11.60
C LYS A 57 -7.52 11.05 10.22
N PRO A 58 -6.64 12.04 10.05
CA PRO A 58 -6.33 12.56 8.72
C PRO A 58 -5.81 11.44 7.80
N HIS A 59 -6.14 11.50 6.52
CA HIS A 59 -5.70 10.50 5.55
C HIS A 59 -4.15 10.41 5.50
N PRO A 60 -3.54 9.21 5.42
CA PRO A 60 -2.07 9.06 5.43
C PRO A 60 -1.34 9.91 4.38
N TRP A 61 -1.92 10.10 3.20
CA TRP A 61 -1.36 11.00 2.18
C TRP A 61 -1.27 12.45 2.62
N ILE A 62 -2.26 12.95 3.38
CA ILE A 62 -2.26 14.32 3.90
C ILE A 62 -1.20 14.43 4.99
N GLN A 63 -1.16 13.47 5.93
CA GLN A 63 -0.13 13.44 6.98
C GLN A 63 1.29 13.41 6.40
N ALA A 64 1.53 12.57 5.38
CA ALA A 64 2.80 12.49 4.70
C ALA A 64 3.13 13.78 3.94
N SER A 65 2.14 14.41 3.31
CA SER A 65 2.32 15.68 2.60
C SER A 65 2.72 16.80 3.54
N ASP A 66 2.01 16.96 4.65
CA ASP A 66 2.32 17.97 5.67
C ASP A 66 3.71 17.75 6.28
N TRP A 67 4.06 16.48 6.52
CA TRP A 67 5.39 16.13 7.02
C TRP A 67 6.50 16.42 6.00
N ILE A 68 6.29 16.12 4.72
CA ILE A 68 7.25 16.45 3.65
C ILE A 68 7.49 17.96 3.58
N LEU A 69 6.41 18.76 3.60
CA LEU A 69 6.49 20.21 3.50
C LEU A 69 7.19 20.88 4.68
N THR A 70 7.20 20.23 5.85
CA THR A 70 7.83 20.73 7.07
C THR A 70 9.25 20.21 7.30
N THR A 71 9.56 19.03 6.75
CA THR A 71 10.82 18.32 7.06
C THR A 71 11.79 18.29 5.88
N ILE A 72 11.30 18.14 4.65
CA ILE A 72 12.14 18.04 3.46
C ILE A 72 12.42 19.45 2.90
N PRO A 73 13.69 19.85 2.73
CA PRO A 73 14.04 21.14 2.14
C PRO A 73 13.41 21.35 0.76
N SER A 74 13.13 22.60 0.43
CA SER A 74 12.72 22.96 -0.94
C SER A 74 13.87 22.74 -1.93
N ASN A 75 13.52 22.52 -3.19
CA ASN A 75 14.38 22.20 -4.35
C ASN A 75 15.03 20.80 -4.33
N GLU A 76 14.56 19.91 -3.46
CA GLU A 76 14.97 18.50 -3.47
C GLU A 76 14.22 17.71 -4.56
N THR A 77 14.84 16.63 -5.03
CA THR A 77 14.23 15.73 -6.02
C THR A 77 13.57 14.53 -5.34
N ILE A 78 12.30 14.29 -5.63
CA ILE A 78 11.50 13.19 -5.09
C ILE A 78 11.18 12.20 -6.20
N ALA A 79 11.65 10.97 -6.04
CA ALA A 79 11.24 9.84 -6.87
C ALA A 79 9.85 9.34 -6.45
N THR A 80 8.98 9.13 -7.45
CA THR A 80 7.63 8.59 -7.28
C THR A 80 7.38 7.46 -8.28
N GLU A 81 6.42 6.60 -8.00
CA GLU A 81 6.15 5.42 -8.82
C GLU A 81 5.17 5.72 -9.97
N HIS A 82 5.54 5.39 -11.20
CA HIS A 82 4.63 5.43 -12.34
C HIS A 82 3.48 4.43 -12.11
N TRP A 83 2.23 4.87 -12.30
CA TRP A 83 0.97 4.16 -11.98
C TRP A 83 0.60 4.06 -10.49
N ASP A 84 1.36 4.70 -9.60
CA ASP A 84 0.86 5.03 -8.27
C ASP A 84 0.47 6.51 -8.17
N ASN A 85 0.07 6.92 -6.98
CA ASN A 85 -0.33 8.28 -6.66
C ASN A 85 0.86 9.14 -6.27
N VAL A 86 0.99 10.32 -6.88
CA VAL A 86 1.82 11.39 -6.33
C VAL A 86 1.07 12.01 -5.15
N LEU A 87 1.76 12.22 -4.03
CA LEU A 87 1.16 12.81 -2.84
C LEU A 87 0.68 14.25 -3.11
N PRO A 88 -0.45 14.68 -2.51
CA PRO A 88 -0.99 16.03 -2.68
C PRO A 88 -0.16 17.07 -1.90
N LEU A 89 0.96 17.50 -2.47
CA LEU A 89 1.81 18.54 -1.90
C LEU A 89 1.32 19.94 -2.29
N TYR A 90 0.90 20.73 -1.30
CA TYR A 90 0.73 22.17 -1.48
C TYR A 90 2.09 22.79 -1.83
N ASN A 91 2.16 23.64 -2.86
CA ASN A 91 3.42 24.16 -3.41
C ASN A 91 4.38 23.09 -3.97
N SER A 92 3.84 22.07 -4.66
CA SER A 92 4.62 21.04 -5.34
C SER A 92 5.72 21.58 -6.27
N PHE A 93 5.58 22.80 -6.80
CA PHE A 93 6.60 23.46 -7.62
C PHE A 93 7.94 23.71 -6.92
N ASN A 94 7.97 23.62 -5.58
CA ASN A 94 9.21 23.67 -4.80
C ASN A 94 10.00 22.35 -4.84
N TYR A 95 9.49 21.29 -5.46
CA TYR A 95 10.17 20.00 -5.56
C TYR A 95 10.31 19.60 -7.03
N SER A 96 11.41 18.90 -7.34
CA SER A 96 11.57 18.22 -8.63
C SER A 96 11.08 16.79 -8.48
N TYR A 97 10.51 16.21 -9.53
CA TYR A 97 9.98 14.85 -9.50
C TYR A 97 10.65 13.98 -10.55
N GLU A 98 11.07 12.79 -10.14
CA GLU A 98 11.50 11.71 -11.02
C GLU A 98 10.46 10.60 -10.96
N THR A 99 9.98 10.14 -12.11
CA THR A 99 8.94 9.12 -12.19
C THR A 99 9.56 7.77 -12.53
N LEU A 100 9.48 6.81 -11.61
CA LEU A 100 10.05 5.48 -11.76
C LEU A 100 9.08 4.59 -12.55
N GLU A 101 9.43 4.23 -13.78
CA GLU A 101 8.60 3.41 -14.69
C GLU A 101 8.64 1.89 -14.36
N LEU A 102 8.26 1.53 -13.13
CA LEU A 102 8.49 0.19 -12.59
C LEU A 102 7.60 -0.92 -13.18
N TYR A 103 6.44 -0.60 -13.78
CA TYR A 103 5.53 -1.58 -14.40
C TYR A 103 5.85 -2.00 -15.84
N ILE A 104 6.86 -1.40 -16.46
CA ILE A 104 7.34 -1.86 -17.78
C ILE A 104 8.13 -3.15 -17.59
N PRO A 105 8.06 -4.16 -18.48
CA PRO A 105 8.90 -5.36 -18.37
C PRO A 105 10.39 -5.03 -18.21
N ASP A 106 11.07 -5.81 -17.38
CA ASP A 106 12.48 -5.57 -17.09
C ASP A 106 13.36 -5.78 -18.33
N SER A 107 14.25 -4.82 -18.57
CA SER A 107 15.24 -4.82 -19.64
C SER A 107 16.43 -3.97 -19.20
N GLU A 108 17.61 -4.20 -19.76
CA GLU A 108 18.81 -3.41 -19.42
C GLU A 108 18.57 -1.91 -19.55
N ASN A 109 17.88 -1.48 -20.63
CA ASN A 109 17.53 -0.08 -20.85
C ASN A 109 16.63 0.49 -19.73
N LYS A 110 15.63 -0.27 -19.28
CA LYS A 110 14.78 0.13 -18.15
C LYS A 110 15.60 0.26 -16.87
N ILE A 111 16.47 -0.71 -16.59
CA ILE A 111 17.29 -0.70 -15.37
C ILE A 111 18.27 0.47 -15.35
N ASN A 112 18.91 0.77 -16.49
CA ASN A 112 19.78 1.95 -16.59
C ASN A 112 18.99 3.24 -16.31
N LYS A 113 17.81 3.42 -16.93
CA LYS A 113 16.94 4.57 -16.65
C LYS A 113 16.51 4.65 -15.18
N LEU A 114 16.14 3.52 -14.58
CA LEU A 114 15.76 3.45 -13.17
C LEU A 114 16.91 3.95 -12.29
N VAL A 115 18.12 3.44 -12.51
CA VAL A 115 19.30 3.84 -11.74
C VAL A 115 19.62 5.32 -11.94
N ASP A 116 19.54 5.84 -13.17
CA ASP A 116 19.80 7.25 -13.46
C ASP A 116 18.78 8.17 -12.78
N SER A 117 17.50 7.76 -12.71
CA SER A 117 16.47 8.49 -11.94
C SER A 117 16.70 8.39 -10.43
N LEU A 118 17.14 7.24 -9.92
CA LEU A 118 17.52 7.08 -8.51
C LEU A 118 18.74 7.93 -8.15
N GLU A 119 19.72 8.05 -9.04
CA GLU A 119 20.91 8.88 -8.87
C GLU A 119 20.56 10.37 -8.75
N LYS A 120 19.56 10.85 -9.50
CA LYS A 120 19.06 12.23 -9.41
C LYS A 120 18.18 12.49 -8.19
N SER A 121 17.54 11.47 -7.64
CA SER A 121 16.52 11.61 -6.59
C SER A 121 17.13 11.65 -5.18
N ASN A 122 16.76 12.64 -4.36
CA ASN A 122 17.18 12.72 -2.96
C ASN A 122 16.30 11.87 -2.04
N TYR A 123 15.02 11.70 -2.41
CA TYR A 123 14.03 10.94 -1.66
C TYR A 123 13.26 9.99 -2.58
N ILE A 124 12.73 8.90 -2.04
CA ILE A 124 11.77 8.03 -2.70
C ILE A 124 10.49 8.03 -1.86
N VAL A 125 9.36 8.29 -2.49
CA VAL A 125 8.04 8.23 -1.85
C VAL A 125 7.25 7.09 -2.48
N ILE A 126 6.96 6.08 -1.67
CA ILE A 126 6.02 5.01 -2.01
C ILE A 126 4.68 5.38 -1.37
N ALA A 127 3.69 5.73 -2.20
CA ALA A 127 2.40 6.23 -1.71
C ALA A 127 1.46 5.11 -1.26
N THR A 128 1.57 3.92 -1.86
CA THR A 128 0.73 2.76 -1.57
C THR A 128 1.53 1.45 -1.70
N ASN A 129 0.91 0.31 -1.37
CA ASN A 129 1.53 -1.00 -1.60
C ASN A 129 1.22 -1.59 -3.00
N ARG A 130 0.58 -0.82 -3.89
CA ARG A 130 0.09 -1.32 -5.19
C ARG A 130 1.17 -2.03 -5.97
N LEU A 131 2.31 -1.37 -6.19
CA LEU A 131 3.40 -1.95 -6.97
C LEU A 131 4.17 -3.00 -6.15
N THR A 132 4.43 -2.72 -4.87
CA THR A 132 5.20 -3.62 -3.99
C THR A 132 4.55 -4.99 -3.84
N ASP A 133 3.21 -5.05 -3.90
CA ASP A 133 2.47 -6.30 -3.68
C ASP A 133 2.10 -7.01 -4.99
N SER A 134 2.03 -6.28 -6.10
CA SER A 134 1.63 -6.82 -7.41
C SER A 134 2.81 -7.30 -8.26
N ILE A 135 3.92 -6.55 -8.28
CA ILE A 135 5.10 -6.86 -9.11
C ILE A 135 5.72 -8.22 -8.75
N PRO A 136 5.92 -8.57 -7.47
CA PRO A 136 6.52 -9.87 -7.09
C PRO A 136 5.73 -11.09 -7.54
N ARG A 137 4.47 -10.93 -7.95
CA ARG A 137 3.63 -12.05 -8.43
C ARG A 137 4.07 -12.55 -9.81
N TRP A 138 4.87 -11.78 -10.55
CA TRP A 138 5.28 -12.07 -11.94
C TRP A 138 6.82 -12.02 -12.06
N PRO A 139 7.55 -12.93 -11.38
CA PRO A 139 9.01 -12.87 -11.28
C PRO A 139 9.74 -12.98 -12.62
N ASP A 140 9.23 -13.77 -13.56
CA ASP A 140 9.85 -13.90 -14.90
C ASP A 140 9.82 -12.59 -15.70
N ARG A 141 8.88 -11.68 -15.40
CA ARG A 141 8.74 -10.39 -16.09
C ARG A 141 9.50 -9.26 -15.39
N TYR A 142 9.65 -9.34 -14.06
CA TYR A 142 10.16 -8.25 -13.24
C TYR A 142 11.26 -8.66 -12.25
N PRO A 143 12.25 -9.49 -12.64
CA PRO A 143 13.20 -10.03 -11.66
C PRO A 143 14.09 -8.94 -11.04
N ALA A 144 14.47 -7.92 -11.81
CA ALA A 144 15.29 -6.80 -11.33
C ALA A 144 14.48 -5.78 -10.52
N THR A 145 13.21 -5.54 -10.88
CA THR A 145 12.33 -4.68 -10.08
C THR A 145 12.00 -5.30 -8.72
N ILE A 146 11.87 -6.63 -8.65
CA ILE A 146 11.74 -7.36 -7.38
C ILE A 146 12.98 -7.14 -6.51
N GLU A 147 14.18 -7.26 -7.09
CA GLU A 147 15.42 -7.02 -6.36
C GLU A 147 15.57 -5.56 -5.93
N TYR A 148 15.11 -4.59 -6.74
CA TYR A 148 15.00 -3.18 -6.35
C TYR A 148 14.17 -3.02 -5.07
N TYR A 149 12.96 -3.57 -5.01
CA TYR A 149 12.14 -3.48 -3.80
C TYR A 149 12.75 -4.22 -2.61
N ASN A 150 13.31 -5.41 -2.85
CA ASN A 150 13.98 -6.17 -1.80
C ASN A 150 15.11 -5.34 -1.15
N LYS A 151 15.94 -4.70 -1.97
CA LYS A 151 17.01 -3.83 -1.46
C LYS A 151 16.48 -2.56 -0.82
N LEU A 152 15.50 -1.88 -1.41
CA LEU A 152 14.94 -0.64 -0.87
C LEU A 152 14.29 -0.87 0.51
N LEU A 153 13.44 -1.89 0.62
CA LEU A 153 12.71 -2.20 1.85
C LEU A 153 13.59 -2.74 2.97
N ASN A 154 14.76 -3.30 2.64
CA ASN A 154 15.78 -3.71 3.59
C ASN A 154 16.89 -2.67 3.81
N GLU A 155 16.72 -1.45 3.28
CA GLU A 155 17.70 -0.34 3.37
C GLU A 155 19.10 -0.67 2.80
N ARG A 156 19.16 -1.60 1.85
CA ARG A 156 20.40 -2.03 1.15
C ARG A 156 20.57 -1.40 -0.22
N LEU A 157 19.66 -0.52 -0.64
CA LEU A 157 19.74 0.20 -1.92
C LEU A 157 20.59 1.49 -1.81
N GLY A 158 20.95 1.93 -0.59
CA GLY A 158 21.52 3.28 -0.36
C GLY A 158 20.46 4.34 -0.04
N PHE A 159 19.29 3.88 0.42
CA PHE A 159 18.19 4.68 0.92
C PHE A 159 17.71 4.10 2.26
N SER A 160 17.45 4.93 3.25
CA SER A 160 16.89 4.53 4.56
C SER A 160 15.49 5.07 4.76
N LEU A 161 14.64 4.31 5.45
CA LEU A 161 13.28 4.71 5.77
C LEU A 161 13.32 5.79 6.88
N ILE A 162 12.83 6.99 6.57
CA ILE A 162 12.84 8.10 7.55
C ILE A 162 11.46 8.49 8.04
N ALA A 163 10.40 8.09 7.33
CA ALA A 163 9.03 8.27 7.78
C ALA A 163 8.09 7.23 7.19
N GLU A 164 7.09 6.84 7.97
CA GLU A 164 6.01 5.94 7.57
C GLU A 164 4.67 6.48 8.10
N PHE A 165 3.66 6.52 7.23
CA PHE A 165 2.31 6.98 7.58
C PHE A 165 1.29 5.92 7.20
N THR A 166 0.50 5.51 8.18
CA THR A 166 -0.57 4.53 8.01
C THR A 166 -1.66 4.75 9.05
N SER A 167 -2.85 4.25 8.78
CA SER A 167 -3.98 4.30 9.72
C SER A 167 -4.64 2.93 9.81
N TYR A 168 -4.09 2.06 10.67
CA TYR A 168 -4.70 0.76 10.91
C TYR A 168 -6.07 0.87 11.61
N PRO A 169 -7.04 -0.01 11.26
CA PRO A 169 -8.24 -0.22 12.05
C PRO A 169 -7.90 -0.43 13.52
N SER A 170 -8.62 0.23 14.41
CA SER A 170 -8.32 0.20 15.83
C SER A 170 -9.57 0.27 16.69
N ILE A 171 -9.61 -0.54 17.74
CA ILE A 171 -10.72 -0.61 18.68
C ILE A 171 -10.17 -0.78 20.10
N LEU A 172 -10.67 0.02 21.04
CA LEU A 172 -10.25 -0.01 22.45
C LEU A 172 -8.73 0.09 22.65
N GLY A 173 -8.04 0.86 21.80
CA GLY A 173 -6.58 1.02 21.85
C GLY A 173 -5.77 -0.10 21.18
N TYR A 174 -6.41 -1.17 20.71
CA TYR A 174 -5.76 -2.23 19.95
C TYR A 174 -5.80 -1.92 18.45
N GLN A 175 -4.65 -1.94 17.80
CA GLN A 175 -4.54 -1.80 16.35
C GLN A 175 -4.57 -3.18 15.69
N ILE A 176 -5.29 -3.28 14.58
CA ILE A 176 -5.38 -4.48 13.76
C ILE A 176 -4.65 -4.21 12.46
N ASN A 177 -3.50 -4.84 12.28
CA ASN A 177 -2.74 -4.74 11.04
C ASN A 177 -3.45 -5.57 9.96
N ASP A 178 -4.01 -4.88 8.97
CA ASP A 178 -4.74 -5.44 7.84
C ASP A 178 -3.97 -5.35 6.52
N GLN A 179 -2.66 -5.11 6.56
CA GLN A 179 -1.82 -4.98 5.36
C GLN A 179 -1.74 -6.25 4.52
N THR A 180 -2.05 -7.41 5.11
CA THR A 180 -2.14 -8.68 4.39
C THR A 180 -3.47 -8.89 3.65
N ALA A 181 -4.42 -7.95 3.78
CA ALA A 181 -5.68 -7.99 3.06
C ALA A 181 -5.48 -7.78 1.55
N ASP A 182 -6.55 -7.99 0.77
CA ASP A 182 -6.55 -7.64 -0.65
C ASP A 182 -6.27 -6.15 -0.84
N GLU A 183 -5.57 -5.79 -1.92
CA GLU A 183 -5.18 -4.42 -2.25
C GLU A 183 -6.36 -3.43 -2.19
N SER A 184 -7.55 -3.88 -2.62
CA SER A 184 -8.77 -3.06 -2.61
C SER A 184 -9.21 -2.61 -1.21
N PHE A 185 -8.70 -3.24 -0.15
CA PHE A 185 -9.05 -2.94 1.22
C PHE A 185 -8.19 -1.83 1.84
N THR A 186 -6.94 -1.67 1.41
CA THR A 186 -5.97 -0.78 2.06
C THR A 186 -5.52 0.38 1.18
N VAL A 187 -5.40 0.18 -0.15
CA VAL A 187 -4.79 1.18 -1.06
C VAL A 187 -5.61 2.46 -1.19
N TYR A 188 -6.94 2.40 -0.97
CA TYR A 188 -7.83 3.54 -1.17
C TYR A 188 -8.15 4.31 0.11
N ASP A 189 -8.51 3.61 1.19
CA ASP A 189 -9.02 4.26 2.41
C ASP A 189 -7.92 4.64 3.42
N HIS A 190 -6.91 3.79 3.57
CA HIS A 190 -5.84 3.96 4.56
C HIS A 190 -4.50 3.39 4.07
N PRO A 191 -3.94 3.94 2.98
CA PRO A 191 -2.71 3.44 2.39
C PRO A 191 -1.52 3.58 3.34
N ARG A 192 -0.48 2.79 3.07
CA ARG A 192 0.80 2.85 3.77
C ARG A 192 1.80 3.65 2.96
N VAL A 193 2.03 4.90 3.37
CA VAL A 193 3.04 5.77 2.76
C VAL A 193 4.38 5.54 3.42
N ARG A 194 5.44 5.37 2.61
CA ARG A 194 6.81 5.25 3.10
C ARG A 194 7.68 6.29 2.39
N VAL A 195 8.48 7.01 3.17
CA VAL A 195 9.42 8.01 2.67
C VAL A 195 10.83 7.57 3.00
N PHE A 196 11.64 7.39 1.96
CA PHE A 196 13.03 7.01 2.06
C PHE A 196 13.93 8.18 1.69
N GLN A 197 15.06 8.32 2.37
CA GLN A 197 16.08 9.33 2.08
C GLN A 197 17.36 8.67 1.59
N LYS A 198 17.95 9.25 0.54
CA LYS A 198 19.25 8.84 0.02
C LYS A 198 20.33 9.07 1.06
N ASN A 199 21.16 8.05 1.29
CA ASN A 199 22.35 8.15 2.14
C ASN A 199 23.61 7.69 1.41
N ASN A 200 23.90 6.40 1.39
CA ASN A 200 25.10 5.79 0.83
C ASN A 200 24.76 5.11 -0.50
N PHE A 201 24.18 5.88 -1.43
CA PHE A 201 23.81 5.36 -2.76
C PHE A 201 25.04 5.28 -3.66
N ASP A 202 25.46 4.06 -4.00
CA ASP A 202 26.49 3.78 -5.00
C ASP A 202 25.82 3.39 -6.32
N VAL A 203 25.94 4.27 -7.31
CA VAL A 203 25.29 4.11 -8.61
C VAL A 203 25.78 2.86 -9.35
N ASP A 204 27.07 2.54 -9.27
CA ASP A 204 27.67 1.44 -10.01
C ASP A 204 27.35 0.10 -9.35
N GLU A 205 27.37 0.06 -8.01
CA GLU A 205 26.95 -1.12 -7.25
C GLU A 205 25.47 -1.45 -7.49
N VAL A 206 24.59 -0.45 -7.39
CA VAL A 206 23.15 -0.63 -7.61
C VAL A 206 22.89 -1.06 -9.05
N ARG A 207 23.50 -0.41 -10.04
CA ARG A 207 23.36 -0.79 -11.46
C ARG A 207 23.77 -2.23 -11.71
N LYS A 208 24.94 -2.63 -11.21
CA LYS A 208 25.46 -4.00 -11.35
C LYS A 208 24.52 -5.02 -10.71
N ASN A 209 24.04 -4.75 -9.49
CA ASN A 209 23.17 -5.67 -8.76
C ASN A 209 21.82 -5.86 -9.46
N LEU A 210 21.20 -4.79 -9.96
CA LEU A 210 19.91 -4.87 -10.64
C LEU A 210 20.04 -5.51 -12.03
N LEU A 211 21.12 -5.23 -12.78
CA LEU A 211 21.36 -5.89 -14.06
C LEU A 211 21.62 -7.39 -13.90
N ARG A 212 22.33 -7.79 -12.83
CA ARG A 212 22.56 -9.21 -12.52
C ARG A 212 21.27 -9.99 -12.28
N ALA A 213 20.21 -9.34 -11.80
CA ALA A 213 18.91 -9.99 -11.61
C ALA A 213 18.20 -10.31 -12.94
N LEU A 214 18.69 -9.84 -14.09
CA LEU A 214 18.18 -10.22 -15.42
C LEU A 214 18.73 -11.56 -15.94
N GLU A 215 19.84 -12.03 -15.36
CA GLU A 215 20.52 -13.30 -15.72
C GLU A 215 19.82 -14.51 -15.09
#